data_AF-A0A4V1J7J0-F1
#
_entry.id   AF-A0A4V1J7J0-F1
#
_cell.length_a   1.000
_cell.length_b   1.000
_cell.length_c   1.000
_cell.angle_alpha   90.00
_cell.angle_beta   90.00
_cell.angle_gamma   90.00
#
_symmetry.space_group_name_H-M   'P 1'
#
loop_
_entity.id
_entity.type
_entity.pdbx_description
1 polymer ?
#
loop_
_entity_poly.entity_id
_entity_poly.type
_entity_poly.pdbx_seq_one_letter_code
_entity_poly.pdbx_strand_id
1 'polypeptide(L)'
;MARLVSKTGLFVAIVVVGIVLVVIGAVLLTKKPQDTAKTNPTDTTKNAPTTKNNPTETDAANVSASATQASATSVDPATLTSIDISPLGIAVFYSKGTPGFTFTVLKTANQTQYVEFASSNLIGTKCTNDQGAFASIIKNPSSTETQTTSQTVTLGNDTYGLSLSSAGCTSNVDLLNQYQDGFKTGFSRLKAI
;
A
#
# COMPACT_ATOMS: atom_id res chain seq x y z
N MET A 1 7.82 60.44 26.49
CA MET A 1 7.98 60.53 25.01
C MET A 1 6.78 59.88 24.35
N ALA A 2 5.82 60.66 23.87
CA ALA A 2 4.65 60.14 23.17
C ALA A 2 5.01 59.91 21.69
N ARG A 3 4.93 58.66 21.22
CA ARG A 3 5.13 58.34 19.80
C ARG A 3 3.89 58.77 19.03
N LEU A 4 4.01 59.80 18.19
CA LEU A 4 3.01 60.11 17.18
C LEU A 4 2.97 58.96 16.18
N VAL A 5 1.89 58.18 16.22
CA VAL A 5 1.59 57.16 15.20
C VAL A 5 1.26 57.90 13.90
N SER A 6 2.13 57.74 12.91
CA SER A 6 1.95 58.35 11.59
C SER A 6 0.67 57.81 10.93
N LYS A 7 -0.25 58.71 10.55
CA LYS A 7 -1.52 58.37 9.90
C LYS A 7 -1.32 57.52 8.63
N THR A 8 -0.19 57.68 7.93
CA THR A 8 0.17 56.85 6.76
C THR A 8 0.40 55.39 7.09
N GLY A 9 0.88 55.05 8.29
CA GLY A 9 1.06 53.65 8.71
C GLY A 9 -0.27 52.91 8.90
N LEU A 10 -1.30 53.62 9.36
CA LEU A 10 -2.63 53.06 9.56
C LEU A 10 -3.32 52.75 8.22
N PHE A 11 -3.19 53.63 7.22
CA PHE A 11 -3.75 53.39 5.89
C PHE A 11 -3.10 52.19 5.19
N VAL A 12 -1.78 52.04 5.30
CA VAL A 12 -1.07 50.88 4.72
C VAL A 12 -1.51 49.58 5.40
N ALA A 13 -1.66 49.57 6.73
CA ALA A 13 -2.15 48.39 7.45
C ALA A 13 -3.57 47.99 7.03
N ILE A 14 -4.48 48.96 6.84
CA ILE A 14 -5.85 48.68 6.38
C ILE A 14 -5.86 48.10 4.96
N VAL A 15 -5.04 48.64 4.04
CA VAL A 15 -4.95 48.14 2.67
C VAL A 15 -4.39 46.71 2.64
N VAL A 16 -3.36 46.41 3.43
CA VAL A 16 -2.78 45.06 3.51
C VAL A 16 -3.79 44.05 4.06
N VAL A 17 -4.53 44.40 5.12
CA VAL A 17 -5.58 43.53 5.67
C VAL A 17 -6.70 43.30 4.65
N GLY A 18 -7.09 44.34 3.90
CA GLY A 18 -8.08 44.21 2.82
C GLY A 18 -7.65 43.23 1.73
N ILE A 19 -6.39 43.29 1.27
CA ILE A 19 -5.88 42.37 0.25
C ILE A 19 -5.86 40.92 0.76
N VAL A 20 -5.45 40.70 2.00
CA VAL A 20 -5.45 39.36 2.61
C VAL A 20 -6.86 38.77 2.68
N LEU A 21 -7.87 39.57 3.03
CA LEU A 21 -9.27 39.11 3.06
C LEU A 21 -9.82 38.77 1.67
N VAL A 22 -9.45 39.52 0.63
CA VAL A 22 -9.85 39.22 -0.75
C VAL A 22 -9.24 37.91 -1.25
N VAL A 23 -7.97 37.64 -0.93
CA VAL A 23 -7.30 36.38 -1.29
C VAL A 23 -7.94 35.18 -0.58
N ILE A 24 -8.25 35.30 0.71
CA ILE A 24 -8.93 34.22 1.47
C ILE A 24 -10.34 33.99 0.92
N GLY A 25 -11.09 35.05 0.59
CA GLY A 25 -12.41 34.95 -0.02
C GLY A 25 -12.39 34.26 -1.39
N ALA A 26 -11.40 34.57 -2.24
CA ALA A 26 -11.24 33.94 -3.55
C ALA A 26 -10.90 32.43 -3.44
N VAL A 27 -10.13 32.02 -2.44
CA VAL A 27 -9.78 30.60 -2.20
C VAL A 27 -10.98 29.79 -1.70
N LEU A 28 -11.92 30.42 -0.97
CA LEU A 28 -13.13 29.73 -0.51
C LEU A 28 -14.16 29.52 -1.63
N LEU A 29 -14.18 30.37 -2.66
CA LEU A 29 -15.09 30.25 -3.80
C LEU A 29 -14.68 29.21 -4.85
N THR A 30 -13.43 28.71 -4.83
CA THR A 30 -12.98 27.64 -5.73
C THR A 30 -13.19 26.24 -5.17
N LYS A 31 -13.59 26.11 -3.90
CA LYS A 31 -13.99 24.82 -3.33
C LYS A 31 -15.43 24.51 -3.74
N LYS A 32 -15.59 23.93 -4.94
CA LYS A 32 -16.85 23.27 -5.31
C LYS A 32 -17.18 22.22 -4.23
N PRO A 33 -18.42 22.18 -3.72
CA PRO A 33 -18.89 21.02 -2.99
C PRO A 33 -18.81 19.83 -3.95
N GLN A 34 -17.97 18.86 -3.62
CA GLN A 34 -17.91 17.61 -4.33
C GLN A 34 -19.18 16.84 -3.94
N ASP A 35 -20.14 16.83 -4.84
CA ASP A 35 -21.32 15.99 -4.73
C ASP A 35 -20.87 14.57 -4.37
N THR A 36 -21.33 14.10 -3.21
CA THR A 36 -21.26 12.70 -2.81
C THR A 36 -22.13 11.88 -3.76
N ALA A 37 -21.60 11.61 -4.95
CA ALA A 37 -22.05 10.50 -5.76
C ALA A 37 -21.73 9.23 -4.97
N LYS A 38 -22.78 8.68 -4.37
CA LYS A 38 -22.88 7.36 -3.78
C LYS A 38 -22.34 6.33 -4.77
N THR A 39 -21.04 6.08 -4.71
CA THR A 39 -20.39 4.99 -5.44
C THR A 39 -20.31 3.86 -4.43
N ASN A 40 -21.10 2.81 -4.64
CA ASN A 40 -21.04 1.61 -3.82
C ASN A 40 -19.57 1.16 -3.73
N PRO A 41 -18.99 1.02 -2.52
CA PRO A 41 -17.78 0.23 -2.40
C PRO A 41 -18.14 -1.18 -2.87
N THR A 42 -17.50 -1.64 -3.93
CA THR A 42 -17.52 -3.08 -4.23
C THR A 42 -16.53 -3.71 -3.26
N ASP A 43 -16.93 -3.80 -2.00
CA ASP A 43 -16.28 -4.64 -1.00
C ASP A 43 -16.47 -6.09 -1.44
N THR A 44 -15.47 -6.62 -2.14
CA THR A 44 -15.45 -8.04 -2.49
C THR A 44 -14.89 -8.82 -1.31
N THR A 45 -15.73 -9.03 -0.29
CA THR A 45 -15.48 -10.01 0.78
C THR A 45 -15.67 -11.40 0.18
N LYS A 46 -14.58 -12.09 -0.18
CA LYS A 46 -14.65 -13.48 -0.67
C LYS A 46 -14.32 -14.46 0.46
N ASN A 47 -15.35 -15.10 1.00
CA ASN A 47 -15.23 -16.25 1.91
C ASN A 47 -14.61 -17.45 1.19
N ALA A 48 -13.56 -18.04 1.77
CA ALA A 48 -12.92 -19.26 1.29
C ALA A 48 -13.65 -20.51 1.84
N PRO A 49 -13.88 -21.55 1.02
CA PRO A 49 -14.40 -22.83 1.50
C PRO A 49 -13.28 -23.71 2.09
N THR A 50 -13.57 -24.30 3.26
CA THR A 50 -12.76 -25.32 3.92
C THR A 50 -13.00 -26.69 3.29
N THR A 51 -11.92 -27.41 2.93
CA THR A 51 -12.01 -28.86 2.68
C THR A 51 -10.79 -29.57 3.25
N LYS A 52 -11.09 -30.70 3.88
CA LYS A 52 -10.30 -31.56 4.78
C LYS A 52 -9.81 -32.78 4.00
N ASN A 53 -8.57 -33.24 4.24
CA ASN A 53 -8.04 -34.64 4.26
C ASN A 53 -6.51 -34.60 4.03
N ASN A 54 -5.67 -34.88 5.03
CA ASN A 54 -5.15 -36.17 5.56
C ASN A 54 -3.91 -36.69 4.79
N PRO A 55 -2.77 -36.96 5.46
CA PRO A 55 -1.47 -37.17 4.80
C PRO A 55 -1.18 -38.65 4.49
N THR A 56 -0.31 -38.89 3.52
CA THR A 56 0.36 -40.18 3.31
C THR A 56 1.86 -39.95 3.22
N GLU A 57 2.59 -40.56 4.15
CA GLU A 57 4.06 -40.65 4.20
C GLU A 57 4.61 -41.45 3.03
N THR A 58 5.81 -41.12 2.57
CA THR A 58 6.81 -42.11 2.10
C THR A 58 8.21 -41.48 2.18
N ASP A 59 9.05 -42.11 3.00
CA ASP A 59 10.51 -41.96 3.11
C ASP A 59 11.23 -42.47 1.86
N ALA A 60 12.35 -41.83 1.48
CA ALA A 60 13.65 -42.49 1.24
C ALA A 60 14.67 -41.52 0.62
N ALA A 61 15.85 -41.49 1.24
CA ALA A 61 17.05 -40.74 0.91
C ALA A 61 17.69 -41.10 -0.45
N ASN A 62 18.45 -40.18 -1.07
CA ASN A 62 19.87 -40.38 -1.37
C ASN A 62 20.59 -39.10 -1.82
N VAL A 63 21.88 -39.07 -1.55
CA VAL A 63 22.89 -38.00 -1.64
C VAL A 63 23.37 -37.80 -3.09
N SER A 64 23.67 -36.57 -3.53
CA SER A 64 24.89 -36.24 -4.31
C SER A 64 25.00 -34.74 -4.66
N ALA A 65 26.23 -34.26 -4.65
CA ALA A 65 26.73 -32.89 -4.82
C ALA A 65 26.15 -32.06 -5.96
N SER A 66 25.90 -30.75 -5.71
CA SER A 66 26.15 -29.68 -6.70
C SER A 66 26.08 -28.29 -6.05
N ALA A 67 26.67 -27.33 -6.74
CA ALA A 67 26.99 -25.95 -6.37
C ALA A 67 25.96 -25.20 -5.50
N THR A 68 26.48 -24.26 -4.70
CA THR A 68 25.75 -23.20 -3.96
C THR A 68 24.95 -22.33 -4.91
N GLN A 69 23.83 -22.85 -5.41
CA GLN A 69 22.75 -22.11 -6.02
C GLN A 69 21.73 -21.92 -4.91
N ALA A 70 21.39 -20.66 -4.58
CA ALA A 70 20.38 -20.34 -3.59
C ALA A 70 19.11 -21.14 -3.92
N SER A 71 18.82 -22.16 -3.11
CA SER A 71 17.64 -23.00 -3.29
C SER A 71 16.43 -22.08 -3.33
N ALA A 72 15.75 -22.03 -4.47
CA ALA A 72 14.43 -21.43 -4.54
C ALA A 72 13.57 -22.18 -3.52
N THR A 73 13.24 -21.55 -2.40
CA THR A 73 12.36 -22.14 -1.40
C THR A 73 11.08 -22.53 -2.11
N SER A 74 10.86 -23.84 -2.27
CA SER A 74 9.68 -24.36 -2.94
C SER A 74 8.47 -24.10 -2.05
N VAL A 75 7.82 -22.95 -2.23
CA VAL A 75 6.56 -22.63 -1.58
C VAL A 75 5.48 -23.56 -2.13
N ASP A 76 4.84 -24.31 -1.24
CA ASP A 76 3.71 -25.18 -1.56
C ASP A 76 2.50 -24.32 -2.00
N PRO A 77 2.00 -24.47 -3.25
CA PRO A 77 0.84 -23.73 -3.73
C PRO A 77 -0.42 -23.92 -2.87
N ALA A 78 -0.57 -25.05 -2.17
CA ALA A 78 -1.71 -25.30 -1.30
C ALA A 78 -1.74 -24.36 -0.08
N THR A 79 -0.61 -23.73 0.26
CA THR A 79 -0.50 -22.74 1.33
C THR A 79 -0.80 -21.31 0.87
N LEU A 80 -0.97 -21.08 -0.43
CA LEU A 80 -1.23 -19.76 -1.00
C LEU A 80 -2.69 -19.61 -1.43
N THR A 81 -3.15 -18.38 -1.46
CA THR A 81 -4.38 -17.94 -2.12
C THR A 81 -4.04 -16.72 -2.98
N SER A 82 -4.91 -16.36 -3.93
CA SER A 82 -4.66 -15.24 -4.83
C SER A 82 -5.82 -14.27 -4.92
N ILE A 83 -5.50 -13.04 -5.30
CA ILE A 83 -6.45 -11.99 -5.66
C ILE A 83 -6.06 -11.37 -6.99
N ASP A 84 -7.03 -11.20 -7.87
CA ASP A 84 -6.82 -10.59 -9.18
C ASP A 84 -6.95 -9.06 -9.06
N ILE A 85 -5.96 -8.35 -9.55
CA ILE A 85 -5.90 -6.88 -9.57
C ILE A 85 -6.09 -6.43 -11.02
N SER A 86 -7.33 -6.44 -11.50
CA SER A 86 -7.67 -6.18 -12.91
C SER A 86 -7.05 -4.91 -13.49
N PRO A 87 -7.01 -3.75 -12.78
CA PRO A 87 -6.40 -2.54 -13.33
C PRO A 87 -4.89 -2.64 -13.59
N LEU A 88 -4.20 -3.60 -12.96
CA LEU A 88 -2.77 -3.85 -13.15
C LEU A 88 -2.50 -5.09 -14.02
N GLY A 89 -3.53 -5.88 -14.35
CA GLY A 89 -3.38 -7.12 -15.12
C GLY A 89 -2.53 -8.17 -14.41
N ILE A 90 -2.61 -8.25 -13.07
CA ILE A 90 -1.85 -9.23 -12.28
C ILE A 90 -2.73 -10.00 -11.30
N ALA A 91 -2.32 -11.22 -10.95
CA ALA A 91 -2.81 -11.94 -9.79
C ALA A 91 -1.74 -11.94 -8.69
N VAL A 92 -2.10 -11.43 -7.52
CA VAL A 92 -1.24 -11.36 -6.34
C VAL A 92 -1.52 -12.56 -5.45
N PHE A 93 -0.47 -13.32 -5.14
CA PHE A 93 -0.56 -14.44 -4.22
C PHE A 93 -0.13 -14.00 -2.81
N TYR A 94 -0.76 -14.60 -1.79
CA TYR A 94 -0.43 -14.40 -0.38
C TYR A 94 -0.74 -15.68 0.41
N SER A 95 -0.10 -15.85 1.56
CA SER A 95 -0.30 -17.04 2.40
C SER A 95 -1.72 -17.14 2.94
N LYS A 96 -2.31 -18.34 2.90
CA LYS A 96 -3.55 -18.65 3.62
C LYS A 96 -3.37 -18.39 5.11
N GLY A 97 -4.41 -17.88 5.75
CA GLY A 97 -4.35 -17.45 7.15
C GLY A 97 -3.83 -16.02 7.34
N THR A 98 -3.43 -15.31 6.27
CA THR A 98 -3.32 -13.85 6.32
C THR A 98 -4.69 -13.27 6.67
N PRO A 99 -4.82 -12.43 7.72
CA PRO A 99 -6.13 -11.91 8.12
C PRO A 99 -6.75 -11.00 7.04
N GLY A 100 -8.02 -10.65 7.18
CA GLY A 100 -8.74 -9.89 6.16
C GLY A 100 -8.16 -8.48 5.91
N PHE A 101 -7.97 -8.13 4.63
CA PHE A 101 -7.46 -6.84 4.19
C PHE A 101 -8.26 -6.29 3.02
N THR A 102 -8.10 -5.00 2.76
CA THR A 102 -8.57 -4.32 1.55
C THR A 102 -7.39 -3.94 0.68
N PHE A 103 -7.65 -3.61 -0.58
CA PHE A 103 -6.65 -3.04 -1.47
C PHE A 103 -7.22 -1.86 -2.26
N THR A 104 -6.37 -0.91 -2.60
CA THR A 104 -6.70 0.22 -3.45
C THR A 104 -5.67 0.36 -4.56
N VAL A 105 -6.12 0.55 -5.80
CA VAL A 105 -5.24 0.87 -6.92
C VAL A 105 -5.09 2.38 -7.01
N LEU A 106 -3.86 2.85 -7.01
CA LEU A 106 -3.50 4.26 -6.98
C LEU A 106 -2.57 4.60 -8.14
N LYS A 107 -2.55 5.87 -8.51
CA LYS A 107 -1.71 6.41 -9.58
C LYS A 107 -1.06 7.71 -9.14
N THR A 108 0.25 7.82 -9.29
CA THR A 108 0.99 9.06 -8.99
C THR A 108 0.85 10.06 -10.15
N ALA A 109 1.27 11.31 -9.93
CA ALA A 109 1.33 12.34 -10.98
C ALA A 109 2.23 11.91 -12.16
N ASN A 110 3.25 11.08 -11.89
CA ASN A 110 4.16 10.52 -12.89
C ASN A 110 3.61 9.26 -13.57
N GLN A 111 2.32 8.97 -13.38
CA GLN A 111 1.61 7.81 -13.93
C GLN A 111 2.07 6.46 -13.37
N THR A 112 2.92 6.42 -12.33
CA THR A 112 3.28 5.17 -11.63
C THR A 112 2.02 4.57 -11.01
N GLN A 113 1.72 3.33 -11.35
CA GLN A 113 0.61 2.59 -10.78
C GLN A 113 1.10 1.74 -9.62
N TYR A 114 0.37 1.75 -8.52
CA TYR A 114 0.62 0.86 -7.40
C TYR A 114 -0.70 0.34 -6.85
N VAL A 115 -0.65 -0.82 -6.21
CA VAL A 115 -1.73 -1.33 -5.38
C VAL A 115 -1.26 -1.30 -3.94
N GLU A 116 -2.00 -0.62 -3.08
CA GLU A 116 -1.75 -0.55 -1.64
C GLU A 116 -2.69 -1.51 -0.92
N PHE A 117 -2.16 -2.30 0.01
CA PHE A 117 -2.91 -3.23 0.85
C PHE A 117 -2.95 -2.72 2.28
N ALA A 118 -4.15 -2.71 2.86
CA ALA A 118 -4.39 -2.14 4.18
C ALA A 118 -5.35 -3.00 5.02
N SER A 119 -5.24 -2.89 6.34
CA SER A 119 -6.19 -3.49 7.26
C SER A 119 -6.51 -2.53 8.39
N SER A 120 -7.80 -2.39 8.73
CA SER A 120 -8.24 -1.56 9.86
C SER A 120 -7.68 -2.03 11.20
N ASN A 121 -7.33 -3.31 11.32
CA ASN A 121 -6.69 -3.89 12.51
C ASN A 121 -5.24 -3.41 12.71
N LEU A 122 -4.65 -2.77 11.70
CA LEU A 122 -3.29 -2.24 11.77
C LEU A 122 -3.24 -0.73 11.98
N ILE A 123 -4.39 -0.04 11.94
CA ILE A 123 -4.48 1.41 12.20
C ILE A 123 -3.99 1.65 13.64
N GLY A 124 -2.81 2.23 13.76
CA GLY A 124 -2.22 2.58 15.03
C GLY A 124 -2.64 3.97 15.49
N THR A 125 -2.34 4.25 16.75
CA THR A 125 -2.57 5.57 17.38
C THR A 125 -1.34 6.47 17.35
N LYS A 126 -0.19 5.97 16.85
CA LYS A 126 1.08 6.71 16.81
C LYS A 126 1.14 7.75 15.71
N CYS A 127 0.44 7.52 14.59
CA CYS A 127 0.42 8.40 13.43
C CYS A 127 -1.01 8.89 13.18
N THR A 128 -1.19 10.21 13.03
CA THR A 128 -2.52 10.84 12.90
C THR A 128 -3.30 10.40 11.66
N ASN A 129 -2.61 9.96 10.61
CA ASN A 129 -3.19 9.58 9.32
C ASN A 129 -2.93 8.12 8.98
N ASP A 130 -2.68 7.26 9.97
CA ASP A 130 -2.46 5.84 9.72
C ASP A 130 -3.71 5.21 9.08
N GLN A 131 -3.55 4.62 7.90
CA GLN A 131 -4.60 3.87 7.21
C GLN A 131 -4.45 2.36 7.41
N GLY A 132 -3.47 1.91 8.20
CA GLY A 132 -3.18 0.50 8.40
C GLY A 132 -2.58 -0.16 7.15
N ALA A 133 -1.92 0.62 6.29
CA ALA A 133 -1.22 0.12 5.11
C ALA A 133 -0.04 -0.75 5.55
N PHE A 134 0.08 -1.95 5.02
CA PHE A 134 1.14 -2.89 5.40
C PHE A 134 2.06 -3.30 4.25
N ALA A 135 1.56 -3.26 3.01
CA ALA A 135 2.32 -3.58 1.81
C ALA A 135 1.80 -2.78 0.61
N SER A 136 2.67 -2.57 -0.37
CA SER A 136 2.31 -2.05 -1.68
C SER A 136 3.08 -2.77 -2.78
N ILE A 137 2.42 -2.97 -3.94
CA ILE A 137 3.07 -3.48 -5.15
C ILE A 137 3.11 -2.34 -6.16
N ILE A 138 4.31 -1.97 -6.59
CA ILE A 138 4.59 -0.85 -7.48
C ILE A 138 4.91 -1.41 -8.86
N LYS A 139 4.17 -0.97 -9.88
CA LYS A 139 4.46 -1.30 -11.28
C LYS A 139 5.50 -0.34 -11.84
N ASN A 140 6.57 -0.90 -12.42
CA ASN A 140 7.73 -0.21 -12.97
C ASN A 140 8.29 0.84 -12.00
N PRO A 141 8.76 0.41 -10.80
CA PRO A 141 9.24 1.34 -9.79
C PRO A 141 10.39 2.19 -10.35
N SER A 142 10.35 3.49 -10.06
CA SER A 142 11.46 4.40 -10.30
C SER A 142 12.69 4.02 -9.46
N SER A 143 13.83 4.65 -9.75
CA SER A 143 15.06 4.46 -8.97
C SER A 143 14.90 4.80 -7.49
N THR A 144 14.08 5.81 -7.17
CA THR A 144 13.76 6.17 -5.78
C THR A 144 12.88 5.12 -5.10
N GLU A 145 11.83 4.65 -5.79
CA GLU A 145 10.93 3.61 -5.26
C GLU A 145 11.65 2.27 -5.07
N THR A 146 12.62 1.96 -5.93
CA THR A 146 13.42 0.73 -5.82
C THR A 146 14.20 0.66 -4.49
N GLN A 147 14.52 1.80 -3.86
CA GLN A 147 15.20 1.83 -2.56
C GLN A 147 14.30 1.36 -1.42
N THR A 148 12.98 1.41 -1.58
CA THR A 148 12.02 0.97 -0.58
C THR A 148 11.37 -0.38 -0.92
N THR A 149 11.63 -0.92 -2.11
CA THR A 149 11.19 -2.26 -2.48
C THR A 149 12.04 -3.33 -1.81
N SER A 150 11.37 -4.25 -1.13
CA SER A 150 11.95 -5.44 -0.48
C SER A 150 12.18 -6.60 -1.44
N GLN A 151 11.40 -6.70 -2.52
CA GLN A 151 11.48 -7.75 -3.53
C GLN A 151 11.03 -7.21 -4.89
N THR A 152 11.50 -7.84 -5.98
CA THR A 152 11.04 -7.53 -7.34
C THR A 152 10.72 -8.79 -8.12
N VAL A 153 9.75 -8.70 -9.03
CA VAL A 153 9.38 -9.76 -9.98
C VAL A 153 9.13 -9.13 -11.35
N THR A 154 9.68 -9.72 -12.41
CA THR A 154 9.46 -9.26 -13.78
C THR A 154 8.43 -10.14 -14.48
N LEU A 155 7.42 -9.52 -15.09
CA LEU A 155 6.37 -10.17 -15.86
C LEU A 155 6.29 -9.53 -17.25
N GLY A 156 6.77 -10.24 -18.27
CA GLY A 156 6.91 -9.67 -19.60
C GLY A 156 7.86 -8.47 -19.60
N ASN A 157 7.38 -7.30 -19.98
CA ASN A 157 8.14 -6.05 -20.02
C ASN A 157 8.00 -5.20 -18.75
N ASP A 158 7.16 -5.62 -17.81
CA ASP A 158 6.88 -4.88 -16.59
C ASP A 158 7.65 -5.46 -15.40
N THR A 159 8.20 -4.59 -14.56
CA THR A 159 8.82 -4.97 -13.28
C THR A 159 7.92 -4.55 -12.15
N TYR A 160 7.61 -5.47 -11.24
CA TYR A 160 6.80 -5.21 -10.05
C TYR A 160 7.69 -5.24 -8.82
N GLY A 161 7.57 -4.24 -7.96
CA GLY A 161 8.31 -4.15 -6.69
C GLY A 161 7.38 -4.25 -5.48
N LEU A 162 7.69 -5.10 -4.52
CA LEU A 162 6.99 -5.20 -3.23
C LEU A 162 7.63 -4.24 -2.22
N SER A 163 6.92 -3.21 -1.81
CA SER A 163 7.30 -2.33 -0.71
C SER A 163 6.50 -2.69 0.55
N LEU A 164 7.15 -2.68 1.70
CA LEU A 164 6.57 -3.08 2.99
C LEU A 164 6.59 -1.88 3.94
N SER A 165 5.47 -1.63 4.61
CA SER A 165 5.37 -0.52 5.55
C SER A 165 6.29 -0.71 6.76
N SER A 166 6.77 0.40 7.31
CA SER A 166 7.51 0.36 8.58
C SER A 166 6.57 0.08 9.76
N ALA A 167 7.11 -0.50 10.84
CA ALA A 167 6.38 -0.70 12.10
C ALA A 167 6.16 0.60 12.92
N GLY A 168 6.56 1.76 12.39
CA GLY A 168 6.56 3.02 13.12
C GLY A 168 5.16 3.51 13.53
N CYS A 169 4.14 3.26 12.70
CA CYS A 169 2.78 3.76 12.93
C CYS A 169 1.89 2.77 13.68
N THR A 170 2.09 1.46 13.50
CA THR A 170 1.23 0.45 14.13
C THR A 170 1.53 0.26 15.62
N SER A 171 0.50 -0.10 16.38
CA SER A 171 0.60 -0.59 17.76
C SER A 171 0.69 -2.12 17.83
N ASN A 172 0.43 -2.85 16.73
CA ASN A 172 0.43 -4.30 16.69
C ASN A 172 1.47 -4.83 15.68
N VAL A 173 2.73 -4.90 16.14
CA VAL A 173 3.88 -5.30 15.30
C VAL A 173 3.77 -6.77 14.87
N ASP A 174 3.27 -7.65 15.73
CA ASP A 174 3.14 -9.08 15.41
C ASP A 174 2.12 -9.29 14.30
N LEU A 175 0.97 -8.61 14.36
CA LEU A 175 -0.02 -8.65 13.30
C LEU A 175 0.53 -8.05 12.00
N LEU A 176 1.27 -6.94 12.05
CA LEU A 176 1.93 -6.37 10.88
C LEU A 176 2.87 -7.37 10.22
N ASN A 177 3.71 -8.04 11.02
CA ASN A 177 4.64 -9.07 10.53
C ASN A 177 3.88 -10.23 9.88
N GLN A 178 2.78 -10.68 10.48
CA GLN A 178 1.94 -11.74 9.89
C GLN A 178 1.42 -11.36 8.49
N TYR A 179 0.93 -10.13 8.31
CA TYR A 179 0.51 -9.63 7.00
C TYR A 179 1.68 -9.57 6.00
N GLN A 180 2.80 -8.98 6.43
CA GLN A 180 3.95 -8.78 5.56
C GLN A 180 4.59 -10.10 5.13
N ASP A 181 4.70 -11.07 6.02
CA ASP A 181 5.27 -12.38 5.69
C ASP A 181 4.35 -13.19 4.76
N GLY A 182 3.03 -13.03 4.92
CA GLY A 182 2.05 -13.59 3.99
C GLY A 182 2.24 -13.09 2.55
N PHE A 183 2.50 -11.79 2.39
CA PHE A 183 2.76 -11.18 1.08
C PHE A 183 4.16 -11.46 0.55
N LYS A 184 5.21 -11.39 1.39
CA LYS A 184 6.59 -11.74 0.98
C LYS A 184 6.66 -13.14 0.38
N THR A 185 5.96 -14.10 1.00
CA THR A 185 5.95 -15.50 0.56
C THR A 185 5.29 -15.64 -0.81
N GLY A 186 4.12 -15.01 -1.00
CA GLY A 186 3.35 -15.12 -2.23
C GLY A 186 3.84 -14.22 -3.37
N PHE A 187 4.57 -13.13 -3.09
CA PHE A 187 4.96 -12.15 -4.10
C PHE A 187 5.83 -12.74 -5.21
N SER A 188 6.74 -13.66 -4.89
CA SER A 188 7.55 -14.38 -5.88
C SER A 188 6.73 -15.20 -6.90
N ARG A 189 5.44 -15.40 -6.63
CA ARG A 189 4.49 -16.13 -7.49
C ARG A 189 3.56 -15.20 -8.27
N LEU A 190 3.80 -13.88 -8.25
CA LEU A 190 3.05 -12.92 -9.05
C LEU A 190 2.95 -13.39 -10.51
N LYS A 191 1.78 -13.24 -11.13
CA LYS A 191 1.56 -13.61 -12.53
C LYS A 191 0.70 -12.58 -13.23
N ALA A 192 0.82 -12.52 -14.56
CA ALA A 192 -0.13 -11.81 -15.40
C ALA A 192 -1.47 -12.57 -15.44
N ILE A 193 -2.58 -11.84 -15.63
CA ILE A 193 -3.93 -12.39 -15.87
C ILE A 193 -4.39 -12.13 -17.30
#